data_AF-A0A183TU05-F1
#
_entry.id   AF-A0A183TU05-F1
#
_cell.length_a   1.000
_cell.length_b   1.000
_cell.length_c   1.000
_cell.angle_alpha   90.00
_cell.angle_beta   90.00
_cell.angle_gamma   90.00
#
_symmetry.space_group_name_H-M   'P 1'
#
loop_
_entity.id
_entity.type
_entity.pdbx_description
1 polymer ?
#
loop_
_entity_poly.entity_id
_entity_poly.type
_entity_poly.pdbx_seq_one_letter_code
_entity_poly.pdbx_strand_id
1 'polypeptide(L)'
;MQGISEAITRQLNGFGISIAHKPASSLRAALTRAKDPTVKEQQTNVIYRIPCANCPSAYVGHTGRQLGTRINEHKLAIRRRDPLYHVLAHAVDCDHRFNWDATEVDAMANTKHAREFLKAWRSNTNSINRHVDLDAH
;
A
#
# COMPACT_ATOMS: atom_id res chain seq x y z
N MET A 1 -0.10 3.31 29.26
CA MET A 1 -1.15 3.97 30.07
C MET A 1 -2.21 2.93 30.37
N GLN A 2 -2.38 2.58 31.64
CA GLN A 2 -3.32 1.56 32.09
C GLN A 2 -4.72 2.18 32.21
N GLY A 3 -5.78 1.48 31.77
CA GLY A 3 -7.18 1.90 31.96
C GLY A 3 -7.83 2.78 30.88
N ILE A 4 -7.08 3.40 29.95
CA ILE A 4 -7.68 4.23 28.87
C ILE A 4 -8.48 3.35 27.89
N SER A 5 -7.91 2.20 27.50
CA SER A 5 -8.56 1.26 26.59
C SER A 5 -9.90 0.77 27.12
N GLU A 6 -10.01 0.45 28.42
CA GLU A 6 -11.26 0.03 29.05
C GLU A 6 -12.29 1.15 29.16
N ALA A 7 -11.85 2.39 29.45
CA ALA A 7 -12.74 3.55 29.50
C ALA A 7 -13.41 3.79 28.13
N ILE A 8 -12.63 3.71 27.04
CA ILE A 8 -13.12 3.85 25.67
C ILE A 8 -14.12 2.74 25.33
N THR A 9 -13.81 1.49 25.68
CA THR A 9 -14.74 0.37 25.45
C THR A 9 -16.06 0.55 26.19
N ARG A 10 -16.04 0.97 27.45
CA ARG A 10 -17.26 1.22 28.22
C ARG A 10 -18.14 2.29 27.58
N GLN A 11 -17.54 3.39 27.12
CA GLN A 11 -18.29 4.48 26.49
C GLN A 11 -18.93 4.06 25.17
N LEU A 12 -18.20 3.33 24.33
CA LEU A 12 -18.66 2.92 23.00
C LEU A 12 -19.64 1.74 23.03
N ASN A 13 -19.54 0.87 24.03
CA ASN A 13 -20.55 -0.17 24.27
C ASN A 13 -21.96 0.42 24.54
N GLY A 14 -22.05 1.62 25.13
CA GLY A 14 -23.32 2.32 25.31
C GLY A 14 -24.03 2.66 23.98
N PHE A 15 -23.28 2.73 22.88
CA PHE A 15 -23.79 2.95 21.53
C PHE A 15 -23.93 1.63 20.74
N GLY A 16 -23.77 0.46 21.38
CA GLY A 16 -23.80 -0.83 20.70
C GLY A 16 -22.56 -1.15 19.85
N ILE A 17 -21.47 -0.39 20.01
CA ILE A 17 -20.23 -0.58 19.23
C ILE A 17 -19.26 -1.46 20.03
N SER A 18 -19.02 -2.69 19.54
CA SER A 18 -18.05 -3.61 20.12
C SER A 18 -16.63 -3.31 19.62
N ILE A 19 -15.66 -3.33 20.54
CA ILE A 19 -14.24 -3.01 20.26
C ILE A 19 -13.35 -4.17 20.63
N ALA A 20 -12.45 -4.53 19.72
CA ALA A 20 -11.34 -5.44 19.99
C ALA A 20 -10.03 -4.65 20.20
N HIS A 21 -9.35 -4.89 21.32
CA HIS A 21 -8.06 -4.28 21.61
C HIS A 21 -6.92 -5.14 21.05
N LYS A 22 -5.91 -4.47 20.47
CA LYS A 22 -4.67 -5.12 20.03
C LYS A 22 -3.50 -4.55 20.85
N PRO A 23 -2.70 -5.40 21.53
CA PRO A 23 -1.54 -4.93 22.28
C PRO A 23 -0.51 -4.31 21.32
N ALA A 24 0.16 -3.25 21.78
CA ALA A 24 1.17 -2.53 20.99
C ALA A 24 2.36 -3.41 20.59
N SER A 25 2.78 -4.31 21.48
CA SER A 25 3.82 -5.32 21.24
C SER A 25 3.29 -6.70 21.60
N SER A 26 3.24 -7.61 20.63
CA SER A 26 2.90 -9.01 20.88
C SER A 26 4.16 -9.83 21.18
N LEU A 27 4.02 -10.91 21.98
CA LEU A 27 5.11 -11.88 22.18
C LEU A 27 5.66 -12.40 20.86
N ARG A 28 4.77 -12.64 19.89
CA ARG A 28 5.16 -13.00 18.52
C ARG A 28 6.10 -11.94 17.92
N ALA A 29 5.74 -10.65 17.98
CA ALA A 29 6.58 -9.59 17.43
C ALA A 29 7.97 -9.50 18.10
N ALA A 30 8.05 -9.78 19.40
CA ALA A 30 9.32 -9.82 20.12
C ALA A 30 10.18 -11.03 19.72
N LEU A 31 9.57 -12.20 19.54
CA LEU A 31 10.29 -13.47 19.33
C LEU A 31 10.53 -13.81 17.84
N THR A 32 9.75 -13.29 16.90
CA THR A 32 9.84 -13.66 15.47
C THR A 32 10.77 -12.79 14.65
N ARG A 33 11.50 -11.84 15.25
CA ARG A 33 12.53 -11.04 14.56
C ARG A 33 13.84 -11.80 14.28
N ALA A 34 13.84 -13.12 14.41
CA ALA A 34 15.03 -13.97 14.23
C ALA A 34 15.46 -14.16 12.76
N LYS A 35 14.62 -13.81 11.77
CA LYS A 35 14.96 -13.97 10.34
C LYS A 35 15.60 -12.72 9.78
N ASP A 36 16.58 -12.92 8.90
CA ASP A 36 17.17 -11.86 8.10
C ASP A 36 16.08 -11.11 7.31
N PRO A 37 16.16 -9.76 7.23
CA PRO A 37 15.25 -8.98 6.41
C PRO A 37 15.29 -9.46 4.95
N THR A 38 14.13 -9.78 4.40
CA THR A 38 14.02 -10.09 2.97
C THR A 38 14.32 -8.85 2.12
N VAL A 39 15.17 -9.04 1.11
CA VAL A 39 15.50 -8.01 0.12
C VAL A 39 14.22 -7.46 -0.53
N LYS A 40 14.14 -6.14 -0.74
CA LYS A 40 12.93 -5.40 -1.16
C LYS A 40 12.22 -6.04 -2.34
N GLU A 41 12.95 -6.42 -3.38
CA GLU A 41 12.40 -6.98 -4.61
C GLU A 41 11.77 -8.37 -4.41
N GLN A 42 12.20 -9.12 -3.39
CA GLN A 42 11.70 -10.46 -3.08
C GLN A 42 10.49 -10.44 -2.14
N GLN A 43 10.12 -9.27 -1.61
CA GLN A 43 8.96 -9.15 -0.72
C GLN A 43 7.66 -9.41 -1.48
N THR A 44 6.74 -10.13 -0.85
CA THR A 44 5.42 -10.48 -1.38
C THR A 44 4.33 -9.89 -0.49
N ASN A 45 3.08 -9.86 -0.98
CA ASN A 45 1.94 -9.38 -0.20
C ASN A 45 2.09 -7.92 0.29
N VAL A 46 2.74 -7.08 -0.53
CA VAL A 46 3.09 -5.70 -0.20
C VAL A 46 2.17 -4.69 -0.86
N ILE A 47 2.04 -3.54 -0.21
CA ILE A 47 1.59 -2.27 -0.78
C ILE A 47 2.86 -1.44 -1.00
N TYR A 48 3.04 -0.90 -2.20
CA TYR A 48 4.26 -0.22 -2.60
C TYR A 48 3.97 1.11 -3.32
N ARG A 49 4.95 2.00 -3.30
CA ARG A 49 4.90 3.32 -3.93
C ARG A 49 6.06 3.49 -4.89
N ILE A 50 5.77 3.89 -6.12
CA ILE A 50 6.79 4.20 -7.15
C ILE A 50 6.71 5.71 -7.44
N PRO A 51 7.69 6.51 -7.01
CA PRO A 51 7.67 7.94 -7.25
C PRO A 51 7.89 8.27 -8.73
N CYS A 52 7.23 9.33 -9.20
CA CYS A 52 7.60 9.99 -10.42
C CYS A 52 8.92 10.75 -10.21
N ALA A 53 9.82 10.71 -11.19
CA ALA A 53 11.08 11.43 -11.14
C ALA A 53 10.91 12.91 -11.48
N ASN A 54 9.81 13.28 -12.13
CA ASN A 54 9.59 14.62 -12.71
C ASN A 54 8.56 15.44 -11.95
N CYS A 55 7.75 14.84 -11.08
CA CYS A 55 6.75 15.56 -10.29
C CYS A 55 6.52 14.90 -8.92
N PRO A 56 5.85 15.59 -7.97
CA PRO A 56 5.60 15.05 -6.63
C PRO A 56 4.64 13.84 -6.57
N SER A 57 4.10 13.42 -7.71
CA SER A 57 3.14 12.32 -7.78
C SER A 57 3.81 10.95 -7.70
N ALA A 58 3.07 9.95 -7.24
CA ALA A 58 3.58 8.58 -7.19
C ALA A 58 2.48 7.57 -7.51
N TYR A 59 2.86 6.42 -8.06
CA TYR A 59 1.95 5.31 -8.25
C TYR A 59 1.88 4.47 -6.97
N VAL A 60 0.68 4.19 -6.46
CA VAL A 60 0.47 3.37 -5.26
C VAL A 60 -0.17 2.04 -5.65
N GLY A 61 0.59 0.96 -5.63
CA GLY A 61 0.13 -0.37 -6.03
C GLY A 61 0.11 -1.37 -4.88
N HIS A 62 -0.52 -2.52 -5.11
CA HIS A 62 -0.31 -3.69 -4.27
C HIS A 62 0.04 -4.91 -5.13
N THR A 63 0.70 -5.90 -4.54
CA THR A 63 1.00 -7.17 -5.19
C THR A 63 0.96 -8.32 -4.18
N GLY A 64 0.40 -9.46 -4.59
CA GLY A 64 0.56 -10.73 -3.87
C GLY A 64 1.85 -11.46 -4.26
N ARG A 65 2.42 -11.14 -5.43
CA ARG A 65 3.67 -11.69 -5.97
C ARG A 65 4.87 -10.88 -5.50
N GLN A 66 6.07 -11.34 -5.83
CA GLN A 66 7.31 -10.60 -5.57
C GLN A 66 7.25 -9.19 -6.18
N LEU A 67 7.67 -8.19 -5.40
CA LEU A 67 7.67 -6.80 -5.82
C LEU A 67 8.48 -6.58 -7.10
N GLY A 68 9.64 -7.21 -7.22
CA GLY A 68 10.51 -7.11 -8.40
C GLY A 68 9.80 -7.57 -9.68
N THR A 69 9.02 -8.65 -9.62
CA THR A 69 8.19 -9.09 -10.75
C THR A 69 7.21 -8.00 -11.16
N ARG A 70 6.53 -7.37 -10.20
CA ARG A 70 5.54 -6.33 -10.49
C ARG A 70 6.16 -5.05 -11.05
N ILE A 71 7.33 -4.66 -10.55
CA ILE A 71 8.11 -3.53 -11.09
C ILE A 71 8.51 -3.81 -12.55
N ASN A 72 8.97 -5.03 -12.85
CA ASN A 72 9.35 -5.40 -14.22
C ASN A 72 8.16 -5.40 -15.18
N GLU A 73 6.99 -5.84 -14.73
CA GLU A 73 5.76 -5.73 -15.51
C GLU A 73 5.40 -4.27 -15.84
N HIS A 74 5.49 -3.36 -14.87
CA HIS A 74 5.26 -1.93 -15.10
C HIS A 74 6.25 -1.32 -16.10
N LYS A 75 7.54 -1.64 -15.96
CA LYS A 75 8.59 -1.24 -16.92
C LYS A 75 8.27 -1.76 -18.33
N LEU A 76 7.83 -3.01 -18.44
CA LEU A 76 7.47 -3.63 -19.71
C LEU A 76 6.20 -3.02 -20.31
N ALA A 77 5.20 -2.72 -19.51
CA ALA A 77 3.97 -2.05 -19.93
C ALA A 77 4.25 -0.68 -20.53
N ILE A 78 5.15 0.10 -19.93
CA ILE A 78 5.60 1.39 -20.49
C ILE A 78 6.31 1.18 -21.83
N ARG A 79 7.27 0.24 -21.89
CA ARG A 79 8.01 -0.07 -23.13
C ARG A 79 7.11 -0.53 -24.27
N ARG A 80 6.08 -1.33 -23.96
CA ARG A 80 5.11 -1.87 -24.93
C ARG A 80 3.93 -0.94 -25.20
N ARG A 81 3.82 0.17 -24.47
CA ARG A 81 2.66 1.07 -24.51
C ARG A 81 1.33 0.34 -24.27
N ASP A 82 1.30 -0.52 -23.24
CA ASP A 82 0.09 -1.24 -22.82
C ASP A 82 -0.88 -0.31 -22.03
N PRO A 83 -2.06 0.05 -22.59
CA PRO A 83 -2.99 1.01 -21.99
C PRO A 83 -3.67 0.50 -20.71
N LEU A 84 -3.58 -0.79 -20.38
CA LEU A 84 -4.16 -1.35 -19.15
C LEU A 84 -3.45 -0.89 -17.87
N TYR A 85 -2.29 -0.24 -18.00
CA TYR A 85 -1.46 0.17 -16.89
C TYR A 85 -1.49 1.69 -16.69
N HIS A 86 -2.02 2.15 -15.54
CA HIS A 86 -2.01 3.58 -15.21
C HIS A 86 -0.62 4.23 -15.18
N VAL A 87 0.44 3.45 -14.92
CA VAL A 87 1.82 3.96 -15.02
C VAL A 87 2.16 4.41 -16.45
N LEU A 88 1.57 3.79 -17.48
CA LEU A 88 1.73 4.24 -18.85
C LEU A 88 1.04 5.58 -19.08
N ALA A 89 -0.23 5.70 -18.68
CA ALA A 89 -1.02 6.91 -18.89
C ALA A 89 -0.26 8.14 -18.35
N HIS A 90 0.22 8.07 -17.10
CA HIS A 90 1.03 9.17 -16.54
C HIS A 90 2.35 9.40 -17.29
N ALA A 91 3.05 8.33 -17.68
CA ALA A 91 4.32 8.47 -18.39
C ALA A 91 4.15 9.14 -19.75
N VAL A 92 3.06 8.84 -20.47
CA VAL A 92 2.78 9.39 -21.81
C VAL A 92 2.17 10.79 -21.71
N ASP A 93 1.12 10.96 -20.91
CA ASP A 93 0.35 12.20 -20.83
C ASP A 93 1.18 13.36 -20.27
N CYS A 94 2.12 13.06 -19.38
CA CYS A 94 2.99 14.05 -18.76
C CYS A 94 4.43 14.04 -19.32
N ASP A 95 4.77 13.15 -20.25
CA ASP A 95 6.17 12.89 -20.69
C ASP A 95 7.13 12.67 -19.50
N HIS A 96 6.68 11.87 -18.53
CA HIS A 96 7.36 11.67 -17.25
C HIS A 96 7.98 10.28 -17.14
N ARG A 97 9.00 10.18 -16.29
CA ARG A 97 9.68 8.92 -15.94
C ARG A 97 9.45 8.56 -14.50
N PHE A 98 9.37 7.26 -14.22
CA PHE A 98 9.32 6.74 -12.85
C PHE A 98 10.73 6.46 -12.33
N ASN A 99 10.96 6.79 -11.06
CA ASN A 99 12.16 6.38 -10.33
C ASN A 99 11.91 5.01 -9.69
N TRP A 100 12.31 3.96 -10.40
CA TRP A 100 12.09 2.57 -9.99
C TRP A 100 12.93 2.18 -8.77
N ASP A 101 14.12 2.76 -8.62
CA ASP A 101 15.05 2.41 -7.54
C ASP A 101 14.57 2.97 -6.19
N ALA A 102 13.95 4.14 -6.23
CA ALA A 102 13.24 4.76 -5.11
C ALA A 102 11.85 4.15 -4.84
N THR A 103 11.56 2.94 -5.34
CA THR A 103 10.34 2.23 -4.94
C THR A 103 10.39 1.91 -3.44
N GLU A 104 9.32 2.22 -2.73
CA GLU A 104 9.18 1.98 -1.29
C GLU A 104 8.06 0.98 -1.00
N VAL A 105 8.20 0.23 0.10
CA VAL A 105 7.16 -0.68 0.61
C VAL A 105 6.52 -0.02 1.83
N ASP A 106 5.27 0.41 1.66
CA ASP A 106 4.54 1.21 2.64
C ASP A 106 3.90 0.36 3.74
N ALA A 107 3.45 -0.85 3.37
CA ALA A 107 2.74 -1.78 4.24
C ALA A 107 2.73 -3.20 3.67
N MET A 108 2.36 -4.17 4.51
CA MET A 108 2.15 -5.56 4.13
C MET A 108 0.78 -6.04 4.60
N ALA A 109 0.12 -6.86 3.80
CA ALA A 109 -1.13 -7.52 4.17
C ALA A 109 -1.30 -8.85 3.42
N ASN A 110 -1.64 -9.90 4.16
CA ASN A 110 -1.64 -11.26 3.62
C ASN A 110 -2.85 -11.57 2.71
N THR A 111 -3.97 -10.89 2.89
CA THR A 111 -5.17 -11.09 2.06
C THR A 111 -5.27 -10.02 0.98
N LYS A 112 -5.88 -10.36 -0.16
CA LYS A 112 -6.13 -9.43 -1.27
C LYS A 112 -6.97 -8.24 -0.81
N HIS A 113 -8.11 -8.49 -0.15
CA HIS A 113 -9.00 -7.44 0.36
C HIS A 113 -8.29 -6.46 1.32
N ALA A 114 -7.45 -6.97 2.24
CA ALA A 114 -6.70 -6.10 3.13
C ALA A 114 -5.68 -5.23 2.38
N ARG A 115 -5.06 -5.76 1.31
CA ARG A 115 -4.18 -4.97 0.45
C ARG A 115 -4.93 -3.92 -0.36
N GLU A 116 -6.12 -4.23 -0.86
CA GLU A 116 -6.96 -3.27 -1.59
C GLU A 116 -7.40 -2.13 -0.67
N PHE A 117 -7.87 -2.46 0.54
CA PHE A 117 -8.21 -1.48 1.57
C PHE A 117 -7.00 -0.60 1.94
N LEU A 118 -5.84 -1.20 2.22
CA LEU A 118 -4.64 -0.44 2.56
C LEU A 118 -4.09 0.38 1.39
N LYS A 119 -4.19 -0.11 0.16
CA LYS A 119 -3.86 0.67 -1.04
C LYS A 119 -4.74 1.92 -1.09
N ALA A 120 -6.05 1.77 -0.97
CA ALA A 120 -6.99 2.89 -0.97
C ALA A 120 -6.70 3.89 0.16
N TRP A 121 -6.46 3.39 1.38
CA TRP A 121 -6.09 4.20 2.54
C TRP A 121 -4.77 4.97 2.36
N ARG A 122 -3.79 4.39 1.67
CA ARG A 122 -2.47 5.00 1.44
C ARG A 122 -2.43 5.91 0.20
N SER A 123 -3.40 5.81 -0.69
CA SER A 123 -3.57 6.73 -1.81
C SER A 123 -3.96 8.12 -1.30
N ASN A 124 -3.29 9.16 -1.80
CA ASN A 124 -3.55 10.55 -1.44
C ASN A 124 -3.82 11.40 -2.70
N THR A 125 -3.92 12.72 -2.58
CA THR A 125 -4.11 13.64 -3.72
C THR A 125 -3.03 13.53 -4.80
N ASN A 126 -1.84 13.06 -4.44
CA ASN A 126 -0.69 12.93 -5.32
C ASN A 126 -0.53 11.50 -5.87
N SER A 127 -1.50 10.59 -5.62
CA SER A 127 -1.44 9.24 -6.17
C SER A 127 -1.93 9.21 -7.62
N ILE A 128 -1.11 8.69 -8.53
CA ILE A 128 -1.37 8.64 -9.97
C ILE A 128 -2.60 7.79 -10.31
N ASN A 129 -2.84 6.72 -9.56
CA ASN A 129 -3.93 5.77 -9.78
C ASN A 129 -5.05 5.95 -8.75
N ARG A 130 -5.34 7.20 -8.39
CA ARG A 130 -6.46 7.52 -7.53
C ARG A 130 -7.75 7.13 -8.26
N HIS A 131 -8.39 6.08 -7.77
CA HIS A 131 -9.74 5.72 -8.20
C HIS A 131 -10.69 6.49 -7.29
N VAL A 132 -11.39 7.49 -7.82
CA VAL A 132 -12.59 8.03 -7.17
C VAL A 132 -13.73 7.75 -8.13
N ASP A 133 -14.31 6.55 -8.03
CA ASP A 133 -15.65 6.33 -8.56
C ASP A 133 -16.57 6.43 -7.35
N LEU A 134 -16.92 7.66 -7.00
CA LEU A 134 -18.12 7.93 -6.24
C LEU A 134 -19.15 8.31 -7.30
N ASP A 135 -19.91 7.33 -7.76
CA ASP A 135 -21.15 7.62 -8.49
C ASP A 135 -22.01 8.48 -7.57
N ALA A 136 -22.21 9.75 -7.97
CA ALA A 136 -23.18 10.61 -7.35
C ALA A 136 -24.56 9.97 -7.55
N HIS A 137 -25.14 9.46 -6.46
CA HIS A 137 -26.57 9.12 -6.40
C HIS A 137 -27.39 10.39 -6.23
#